data_AF-A0A4Z0N0G9-F1
#
_entry.id   AF-A0A4Z0N0G9-F1
#
_cell.length_a   1.000
_cell.length_b   1.000
_cell.length_c   1.000
_cell.angle_alpha   90.00
_cell.angle_beta   90.00
_cell.angle_gamma   90.00
#
_symmetry.space_group_name_H-M   'P 1'
#
loop_
_entity.id
_entity.type
_entity.pdbx_description
1 polymer ?
#
loop_
_entity_poly.entity_id
_entity_poly.type
_entity_poly.pdbx_seq_one_letter_code
_entity_poly.pdbx_strand_id
1 'polypeptide(L)'
;MAFREVSVNEIREVLRVWLGVAGLPAPGYRTIAAHCGLDRKTVRRYVEAAQTAGLRRSDSVEAVDDGLIGAVADAVRPVRPDGHGAAWEHLLGFEEQITAWVAGDGEQRPLTITKIHTLLARQGCVVPYRTLNRFAGERCGFGRKDTTV
;
A
#
# COMPACT_ATOMS: atom_id res chain seq x y z
N MET A 1 7.67 -2.79 -19.43
CA MET A 1 7.11 -1.45 -19.68
C MET A 1 7.72 -0.49 -18.67
N ALA A 2 8.17 0.67 -19.14
CA ALA A 2 8.61 1.74 -18.25
C ALA A 2 7.42 2.24 -17.41
N PHE A 3 7.70 2.72 -16.19
CA PHE A 3 6.69 3.32 -15.33
C PHE A 3 6.15 4.60 -15.99
N ARG A 4 4.83 4.72 -16.09
CA ARG A 4 4.11 5.93 -16.52
C ARG A 4 3.14 6.31 -15.42
N GLU A 5 3.18 7.58 -15.04
CA GLU A 5 2.21 8.15 -14.12
C GLU A 5 0.85 8.27 -14.80
N VAL A 6 -0.20 7.93 -14.06
CA VAL A 6 -1.59 8.07 -14.48
C VAL A 6 -2.21 9.17 -13.62
N SER A 7 -2.59 10.26 -14.26
CA SER A 7 -3.22 11.41 -13.63
C SER A 7 -4.66 11.10 -13.20
N VAL A 8 -5.16 11.84 -12.20
CA VAL A 8 -6.56 11.80 -11.72
C VAL A 8 -7.56 11.94 -12.88
N ASN A 9 -7.25 12.79 -13.87
CA ASN A 9 -8.10 12.97 -15.05
C ASN A 9 -8.14 11.72 -15.94
N GLU A 10 -7.01 11.03 -16.10
CA GLU A 10 -6.98 9.74 -16.83
C GLU A 10 -7.76 8.66 -16.09
N ILE A 11 -7.73 8.64 -14.75
CA ILE A 11 -8.59 7.74 -13.95
C ILE A 11 -10.06 8.03 -14.24
N ARG A 12 -10.44 9.31 -14.15
CA ARG A 12 -11.82 9.74 -14.40
C ARG A 12 -12.28 9.34 -15.79
N GLU A 13 -11.45 9.56 -16.81
CA GLU A 13 -11.77 9.19 -18.18
C GLU A 13 -11.93 7.68 -18.35
N VAL A 14 -11.03 6.88 -17.77
CA VAL A 14 -11.15 5.41 -17.79
C VAL A 14 -12.50 4.97 -17.21
N LEU A 15 -12.92 5.52 -16.08
CA LEU A 15 -14.17 5.15 -15.43
C LEU A 15 -15.39 5.66 -16.20
N ARG A 16 -15.35 6.88 -16.77
CA ARG A 16 -16.42 7.39 -17.65
C ARG A 16 -16.62 6.50 -18.86
N VAL A 17 -15.53 6.18 -19.57
CA VAL A 17 -15.60 5.32 -20.76
C VAL A 17 -16.01 3.91 -20.36
N TRP A 18 -15.56 3.42 -19.20
CA TRP A 18 -16.00 2.14 -18.67
C TRP A 18 -17.50 2.12 -18.40
N LEU A 19 -18.11 3.19 -17.86
CA LEU A 19 -19.57 3.32 -17.73
C LEU A 19 -20.27 3.41 -19.09
N GLY A 20 -19.57 3.90 -20.12
CA GLY A 20 -20.10 3.97 -21.48
C GLY A 20 -21.32 4.90 -21.58
N VAL A 21 -22.07 4.74 -22.66
CA VAL A 21 -23.27 5.56 -22.94
C VAL A 21 -24.50 4.67 -22.83
N ALA A 22 -25.55 5.19 -22.19
CA ALA A 22 -26.83 4.48 -22.09
C ALA A 22 -27.35 4.09 -23.48
N GLY A 23 -27.72 2.83 -23.64
CA GLY A 23 -28.20 2.28 -24.92
C GLY A 23 -27.13 1.81 -25.90
N LEU A 24 -25.84 2.00 -25.60
CA LEU A 24 -24.73 1.42 -26.39
C LEU A 24 -24.12 0.20 -25.68
N PRO A 25 -23.54 -0.76 -26.43
CA PRO A 25 -22.80 -1.87 -25.84
C PRO A 25 -21.65 -1.37 -24.97
N ALA A 26 -21.45 -2.03 -23.82
CA ALA A 26 -20.36 -1.73 -22.92
C ALA A 26 -18.99 -1.93 -23.60
N PRO A 27 -18.07 -0.94 -23.56
CA PRO A 27 -16.76 -1.11 -24.17
C PRO A 27 -15.91 -2.10 -23.36
N GLY A 28 -15.17 -2.95 -24.06
CA GLY A 28 -14.19 -3.83 -23.42
C GLY A 28 -12.91 -3.08 -23.03
N TYR A 29 -12.10 -3.66 -22.13
CA TYR A 29 -10.85 -3.03 -21.65
C TYR A 29 -9.85 -2.67 -22.76
N ARG A 30 -9.86 -3.37 -23.90
CA ARG A 30 -9.01 -3.01 -25.06
C ARG A 30 -9.45 -1.72 -25.71
N THR A 31 -10.77 -1.53 -25.87
CA THR A 31 -11.35 -0.31 -26.45
C THR A 31 -11.09 0.88 -25.54
N ILE A 32 -11.30 0.71 -24.23
CA ILE A 32 -11.04 1.75 -23.24
C ILE A 32 -9.55 2.12 -23.21
N ALA A 33 -8.67 1.12 -23.25
CA ALA A 33 -7.21 1.31 -23.31
C ALA A 33 -6.78 2.11 -24.53
N ALA A 34 -7.33 1.80 -25.71
CA ALA A 34 -7.05 2.55 -26.93
C ALA A 34 -7.55 4.00 -26.84
N HIS A 35 -8.75 4.22 -26.29
CA HIS A 35 -9.33 5.56 -26.12
C HIS A 35 -8.54 6.42 -25.12
N CYS A 36 -8.10 5.82 -24.00
CA CYS A 36 -7.39 6.54 -22.93
C CYS A 36 -5.87 6.59 -23.15
N GLY A 37 -5.33 5.90 -24.16
CA GLY A 37 -3.89 5.77 -24.38
C GLY A 37 -3.15 5.05 -23.25
N LEU A 38 -3.78 4.08 -22.60
CA LEU A 38 -3.25 3.31 -21.46
C LEU A 38 -3.07 1.82 -21.79
N ASP A 39 -2.25 1.11 -21.03
CA ASP A 39 -2.18 -0.35 -21.14
C ASP A 39 -3.47 -1.02 -20.62
N ARG A 40 -3.89 -2.11 -21.26
CA ARG A 40 -5.09 -2.87 -20.88
C ARG A 40 -5.06 -3.34 -19.43
N LYS A 41 -3.90 -3.71 -18.88
CA LYS A 41 -3.76 -4.13 -17.47
C LYS A 41 -3.92 -2.95 -16.53
N THR A 42 -3.50 -1.76 -16.93
CA THR A 42 -3.76 -0.52 -16.19
C THR A 42 -5.26 -0.27 -16.14
N VAL A 43 -5.95 -0.20 -17.27
CA VAL A 43 -7.41 -0.01 -17.30
C VAL A 43 -8.13 -1.01 -16.41
N ARG A 44 -7.81 -2.30 -16.54
CA ARG A 44 -8.38 -3.36 -15.69
C ARG A 44 -8.17 -3.09 -14.20
N ARG A 45 -6.95 -2.74 -13.78
CA ARG A 45 -6.62 -2.47 -12.38
C ARG A 45 -7.47 -1.33 -11.81
N TYR A 46 -7.63 -0.24 -12.57
CA TYR A 46 -8.39 0.93 -12.11
C TYR A 46 -9.89 0.63 -12.03
N VAL A 47 -10.43 -0.12 -12.99
CA VAL A 47 -11.83 -0.56 -12.95
C VAL A 47 -12.09 -1.50 -11.77
N GLU A 48 -11.23 -2.49 -11.53
CA GLU A 48 -11.37 -3.41 -10.39
C GLU A 48 -11.31 -2.67 -9.05
N ALA A 49 -10.43 -1.67 -8.93
CA ALA A 49 -10.37 -0.79 -7.76
C ALA A 49 -11.68 0.01 -7.58
N ALA A 50 -12.22 0.58 -8.66
CA ALA A 50 -13.48 1.32 -8.61
C ALA A 50 -14.67 0.41 -8.22
N GLN A 51 -14.71 -0.82 -8.74
CA GLN A 51 -15.73 -1.80 -8.38
C GLN A 51 -15.67 -2.18 -6.89
N THR A 52 -14.45 -2.32 -6.36
CA THR A 52 -14.19 -2.56 -4.94
C THR A 52 -14.64 -1.37 -4.09
N ALA A 53 -14.44 -0.15 -4.57
CA ALA A 53 -14.91 1.09 -3.95
C ALA A 53 -16.42 1.33 -4.09
N GLY A 54 -17.15 0.46 -4.79
CA GLY A 54 -18.62 0.49 -4.86
C GLY A 54 -19.19 0.81 -6.23
N LEU A 55 -18.39 1.23 -7.22
CA LEU A 55 -18.88 1.56 -8.55
C LEU A 55 -19.49 0.32 -9.22
N ARG A 56 -20.68 0.49 -9.80
CA ARG A 56 -21.40 -0.53 -10.56
C ARG A 56 -21.54 -0.10 -12.02
N ARG A 57 -21.72 -1.10 -12.88
CA ARG A 57 -21.83 -0.88 -14.32
C ARG A 57 -23.09 -0.11 -14.70
N SER A 58 -24.13 -0.17 -13.85
CA SER A 58 -25.42 0.50 -13.98
C SER A 58 -25.42 1.95 -13.50
N ASP A 59 -24.34 2.41 -12.87
CA ASP A 59 -24.29 3.75 -12.30
C ASP A 59 -24.20 4.81 -13.38
N SER A 60 -24.68 6.01 -13.07
CA SER A 60 -24.53 7.17 -13.94
C SER A 60 -23.09 7.70 -13.85
N VAL A 61 -22.74 8.57 -14.81
CA VAL A 61 -21.45 9.26 -14.82
C VAL A 61 -21.20 10.10 -13.55
N GLU A 62 -22.26 10.47 -12.83
CA GLU A 62 -22.21 11.26 -11.60
C GLU A 62 -21.62 10.48 -10.43
N ALA A 63 -21.69 9.14 -10.45
CA ALA A 63 -21.02 8.30 -9.46
C ALA A 63 -19.49 8.36 -9.57
N VAL A 64 -18.95 8.89 -10.67
CA VAL A 64 -17.51 9.14 -10.88
C VAL A 64 -17.14 10.51 -10.30
N ASP A 65 -17.37 10.67 -9.00
CA ASP A 65 -17.04 11.87 -8.23
C ASP A 65 -15.58 11.86 -7.73
N ASP A 66 -15.15 12.98 -7.14
CA ASP A 66 -13.77 13.12 -6.64
C ASP A 66 -13.46 12.17 -5.47
N GLY A 67 -14.47 11.78 -4.69
CA GLY A 67 -14.32 10.83 -3.59
C GLY A 67 -14.00 9.43 -4.09
N LEU A 68 -14.76 8.93 -5.08
CA LEU A 68 -14.48 7.66 -5.74
C LEU A 68 -13.11 7.68 -6.41
N ILE A 69 -12.78 8.76 -7.12
CA ILE A 69 -11.49 8.88 -7.80
C ILE A 69 -10.33 8.86 -6.81
N GLY A 70 -10.46 9.55 -5.66
CA GLY A 70 -9.50 9.48 -4.57
C GLY A 70 -9.31 8.05 -4.04
N ALA A 71 -10.41 7.36 -3.73
CA ALA A 71 -10.36 5.97 -3.26
C ALA A 71 -9.69 5.02 -4.26
N VAL A 72 -9.97 5.20 -5.56
CA VAL A 72 -9.32 4.42 -6.63
C VAL A 72 -7.82 4.74 -6.71
N ALA A 73 -7.45 6.02 -6.68
CA ALA A 73 -6.05 6.45 -6.74
C ALA A 73 -5.24 5.90 -5.55
N ASP A 74 -5.81 5.90 -4.35
CA ASP A 74 -5.18 5.33 -3.15
C ASP A 74 -5.05 3.82 -3.25
N ALA A 75 -6.08 3.12 -3.72
CA ALA A 75 -6.06 1.66 -3.85
C ALA A 75 -5.02 1.15 -4.86
N VAL A 76 -4.78 1.89 -5.94
CA VAL A 76 -3.83 1.52 -7.00
C VAL A 76 -2.43 2.12 -6.81
N ARG A 77 -2.24 2.96 -5.79
CA ARG A 77 -0.98 3.66 -5.52
C ARG A 77 0.16 2.63 -5.42
N PRO A 78 1.22 2.76 -6.24
CA PRO A 78 2.33 1.79 -6.24
C PRO A 78 3.05 1.68 -4.89
N VAL A 79 3.03 2.78 -4.13
CA VAL A 79 3.64 2.92 -2.81
C VAL A 79 2.50 3.24 -1.85
N ARG A 80 2.26 2.36 -0.86
CA ARG A 80 1.37 2.66 0.27
C ARG A 80 1.86 3.95 0.93
N PRO A 81 1.00 4.83 1.47
CA PRO A 81 1.41 6.11 2.04
C PRO A 81 2.57 6.00 3.05
N ASP A 82 2.65 4.90 3.80
CA ASP A 82 3.76 4.65 4.75
C ASP A 82 4.88 3.75 4.18
N GLY A 83 4.80 3.28 2.93
CA GLY A 83 5.82 2.41 2.32
C GLY A 83 5.94 1.02 2.97
N HIS A 84 4.96 0.64 3.78
CA HIS A 84 5.03 -0.49 4.70
C HIS A 84 3.78 -1.39 4.56
N GLY A 85 3.89 -2.68 4.85
CA GLY A 85 2.76 -3.64 4.76
C GLY A 85 2.26 -4.05 6.15
N ALA A 86 1.20 -4.86 6.22
CA ALA A 86 0.57 -5.30 7.49
C ALA A 86 1.56 -5.84 8.55
N ALA A 87 2.61 -6.55 8.13
CA ALA A 87 3.65 -7.02 9.05
C ALA A 87 4.43 -5.88 9.74
N TRP A 88 4.61 -4.74 9.07
CA TRP A 88 5.21 -3.55 9.66
C TRP A 88 4.23 -2.82 10.57
N GLU A 89 2.94 -2.75 10.18
CA GLU A 89 1.89 -2.17 11.03
C GLU A 89 1.76 -2.94 12.35
N HIS A 90 1.84 -4.27 12.32
CA HIS A 90 1.91 -5.09 13.52
C HIS A 90 3.09 -4.72 14.43
N LEU A 91 4.24 -4.33 13.87
CA LEU A 91 5.42 -3.94 14.64
C LEU A 91 5.27 -2.57 15.32
N LEU A 92 4.45 -1.66 14.77
CA LEU A 92 4.20 -0.36 15.39
C LEU A 92 3.62 -0.50 16.80
N GLY A 93 2.77 -1.51 17.03
CA GLY A 93 2.23 -1.81 18.36
C GLY A 93 3.26 -2.31 19.39
N PHE A 94 4.47 -2.66 18.95
CA PHE A 94 5.55 -3.17 19.81
C PHE A 94 6.78 -2.26 19.80
N GLU A 95 6.70 -1.06 19.21
CA GLU A 95 7.87 -0.23 18.95
C GLU A 95 8.65 0.13 20.22
N GLU A 96 7.98 0.59 21.27
CA GLU A 96 8.62 0.94 22.55
C GLU A 96 9.32 -0.28 23.16
N GLN A 97 8.66 -1.44 23.14
CA GLN A 97 9.22 -2.69 23.66
C GLN A 97 10.44 -3.16 22.86
N ILE A 98 10.37 -3.09 21.52
CA ILE A 98 11.50 -3.42 20.65
C ILE A 98 12.66 -2.45 20.90
N THR A 99 12.38 -1.16 21.08
CA THR A 99 13.39 -0.13 21.35
C THR A 99 14.09 -0.38 22.69
N ALA A 100 13.33 -0.71 23.75
CA ALA A 100 13.89 -1.08 25.04
C ALA A 100 14.78 -2.34 24.94
N TRP A 101 14.33 -3.37 24.21
CA TRP A 101 15.13 -4.57 23.99
C TRP A 101 16.39 -4.32 23.15
N VAL A 102 16.34 -3.39 22.20
CA VAL A 102 17.50 -3.00 21.38
C VAL A 102 18.50 -2.18 22.19
N ALA A 103 18.04 -1.27 23.04
CA ALA A 103 18.90 -0.42 23.86
C ALA A 103 19.50 -1.15 25.08
N GLY A 104 18.73 -2.07 25.68
CA GLY A 104 19.00 -2.54 27.04
C GLY A 104 18.67 -1.46 28.08
N ASP A 105 18.65 -1.83 29.36
CA ASP A 105 18.26 -0.96 30.48
C ASP A 105 19.37 -0.80 31.53
N GLY A 106 20.63 -1.07 31.16
CA GLY A 106 21.80 -0.96 32.04
C GLY A 106 22.02 -2.18 32.93
N GLU A 107 20.96 -2.87 33.35
CA GLU A 107 21.04 -4.18 34.03
C GLU A 107 21.01 -5.33 33.01
N GLN A 108 20.23 -5.17 31.93
CA GLN A 108 20.09 -6.17 30.88
C GLN A 108 20.81 -5.73 29.61
N ARG A 109 21.63 -6.63 29.07
CA ARG A 109 22.31 -6.43 27.80
C ARG A 109 21.29 -6.33 26.64
N PRO A 110 21.53 -5.47 25.62
CA PRO A 110 20.79 -5.48 24.36
C PRO A 110 20.52 -6.88 23.80
N LEU A 111 19.29 -7.10 23.34
CA LEU A 111 18.87 -8.34 22.70
C LEU A 111 19.24 -8.35 21.21
N THR A 112 19.51 -9.54 20.70
CA THR A 112 19.67 -9.76 19.25
C THR A 112 18.32 -9.74 18.55
N ILE A 113 18.27 -9.35 17.27
CA ILE A 113 17.03 -9.37 16.46
C ILE A 113 16.40 -10.76 16.43
N THR A 114 17.21 -11.83 16.39
CA THR A 114 16.70 -13.22 16.46
C THR A 114 15.95 -13.49 17.77
N LYS A 115 16.47 -12.97 18.89
CA LYS A 115 15.80 -13.11 20.19
C LYS A 115 14.51 -12.30 20.24
N ILE A 116 14.55 -11.04 19.79
CA ILE A 116 13.36 -10.17 19.70
C ILE A 116 12.29 -10.83 18.83
N HIS A 117 12.66 -11.38 17.68
CA HIS A 117 11.73 -12.08 16.79
C HIS A 117 11.02 -13.25 17.49
N THR A 118 11.76 -14.01 18.31
CA THR A 118 11.20 -15.12 19.09
C THR A 118 10.24 -14.62 20.18
N LEU A 119 10.56 -13.51 20.85
CA LEU A 119 9.72 -12.94 21.90
C LEU A 119 8.42 -12.35 21.33
N LEU A 120 8.51 -11.64 20.21
CA LEU A 120 7.34 -11.12 19.48
C LEU A 120 6.41 -12.24 19.04
N ALA A 121 6.96 -13.34 18.50
CA ALA A 121 6.14 -14.48 18.10
C ALA A 121 5.39 -15.11 19.29
N ARG A 122 5.99 -15.13 20.49
CA ARG A 122 5.32 -15.60 21.72
C ARG A 122 4.20 -14.67 22.18
N GLN A 123 4.27 -13.39 21.83
CA GLN A 123 3.23 -12.40 22.08
C GLN A 123 2.21 -12.31 20.94
N GLY A 124 2.28 -13.20 19.94
CA GLY A 124 1.37 -13.23 18.79
C GLY A 124 1.77 -12.34 17.61
N CYS A 125 2.89 -11.61 17.71
CA CYS A 125 3.42 -10.80 16.61
C CYS A 125 4.35 -11.64 15.73
N VAL A 126 3.77 -12.31 14.73
CA VAL A 126 4.50 -13.13 13.74
C VAL A 126 4.72 -12.33 12.47
N VAL A 127 5.98 -11.92 12.23
CA VAL A 127 6.36 -11.10 11.08
C VAL A 127 7.62 -11.68 10.41
N PRO A 128 7.88 -11.41 9.11
CA PRO A 128 9.13 -11.85 8.50
C PRO A 128 10.35 -11.21 9.19
N TYR A 129 11.39 -12.00 9.45
CA TYR A 129 12.64 -11.55 10.10
C TYR A 129 13.23 -10.30 9.43
N ARG A 130 13.23 -10.24 8.08
CA ARG A 130 13.75 -9.07 7.35
C ARG A 130 12.97 -7.79 7.63
N THR A 131 11.65 -7.89 7.79
CA THR A 131 10.80 -6.75 8.14
C THR A 131 11.13 -6.24 9.54
N LEU A 132 11.27 -7.14 10.52
CA LEU A 132 11.70 -6.78 11.88
C LEU A 132 13.09 -6.15 11.90
N ASN A 133 14.06 -6.73 11.19
CA ASN A 133 15.43 -6.19 11.15
C ASN A 133 15.45 -4.77 10.58
N ARG A 134 14.72 -4.53 9.48
CA ARG A 134 14.58 -3.20 8.90
C ARG A 134 13.88 -2.23 9.87
N PHE A 135 12.77 -2.64 10.47
CA PHE A 135 12.04 -1.85 11.45
C PHE A 135 12.92 -1.45 12.63
N ALA A 136 13.65 -2.40 13.21
CA ALA A 136 14.52 -2.16 14.34
C ALA A 136 15.64 -1.17 14.00
N GLY A 137 16.21 -1.25 12.78
CA GLY A 137 17.24 -0.31 12.33
C GLY A 137 16.70 1.11 12.07
N GLU A 138 15.54 1.21 11.43
CA GLU A 138 14.95 2.49 11.05
C GLU A 138 14.28 3.22 12.23
N ARG A 139 13.62 2.50 13.14
CA ARG A 139 12.75 3.06 14.18
C ARG A 139 13.32 2.89 15.59
N CYS A 140 14.01 1.79 15.87
CA CYS A 140 14.40 1.39 17.23
C CYS A 140 15.91 1.57 17.51
N GLY A 141 16.67 2.15 16.58
CA GLY A 141 18.10 2.44 16.78
C GLY A 141 19.04 1.23 16.63
N PHE A 142 18.56 0.08 16.16
CA PHE A 142 19.39 -1.12 16.02
C PHE A 142 20.52 -0.90 15.01
N GLY A 143 21.75 -1.23 15.40
CA GLY A 143 22.93 -1.13 14.55
C GLY A 143 23.53 0.28 14.42
N ARG A 144 22.97 1.30 15.09
CA ARG A 144 23.68 2.57 15.28
C ARG A 144 24.86 2.31 16.22
N LYS A 145 26.08 2.53 15.74
CA LYS A 145 27.27 2.58 16.60
C LYS A 145 27.32 3.97 17.20
N ASP A 146 27.46 4.06 18.52
CA ASP A 146 27.82 5.32 19.16
C ASP A 146 29.10 5.83 18.49
N THR A 147 29.01 7.01 17.89
CA THR A 147 30.18 7.69 17.37
C THR A 147 30.90 8.19 18.61
N THR A 148 31.95 7.50 19.03
CA THR A 148 32.80 7.93 20.14
C THR A 148 33.36 9.31 19.79
N VAL A 149 32.95 10.34 20.54
CA VAL A 149 33.52 11.70 20.51
C VAL A 149 34.68 11.75 21.49
#